data_AF-A0A1C5ZUD1-F1
#
_entry.id   AF-A0A1C5ZUD1-F1
#
_cell.length_a   1.000
_cell.length_b   1.000
_cell.length_c   1.000
_cell.angle_alpha   90.00
_cell.angle_beta   90.00
_cell.angle_gamma   90.00
#
_symmetry.space_group_name_H-M   'P 1'
#
loop_
_entity.id
_entity.type
_entity.pdbx_description
1 polymer ?
#
loop_
_entity_poly.entity_id
_entity_poly.type
_entity_poly.pdbx_seq_one_letter_code
_entity_poly.pdbx_strand_id
1 'polypeptide(L)' 'MDTDNINARVTYLIDDGSRVIHERDFHTVREAEDWLFETLKVAYRRGTDVLEADWESGGVGATLQLRVI' A
#
# COMPACT_ATOMS: atom_id res chain seq x y z
N MET A 1 21.73 -8.11 14.11
CA MET A 1 20.40 -8.49 13.60
C MET A 1 20.17 -7.53 12.45
N ASP A 2 20.25 -8.01 11.21
CA ASP A 2 19.72 -7.25 10.09
C ASP A 2 18.22 -7.14 10.34
N THR A 3 17.75 -5.94 10.61
CA THR A 3 16.31 -5.71 10.68
C THR A 3 15.85 -5.79 9.25
N ASP A 4 15.21 -6.89 8.86
CA ASP A 4 14.59 -7.02 7.55
C ASP A 4 13.63 -5.84 7.36
N ASN A 5 14.04 -4.87 6.53
CA ASN A 5 13.19 -3.73 6.22
C ASN A 5 11.99 -4.22 5.43
N ILE A 6 10.83 -3.70 5.80
CA ILE A 6 9.55 -4.08 5.22
C ILE A 6 9.24 -3.04 4.17
N ASN A 7 9.34 -3.42 2.91
CA ASN A 7 8.98 -2.53 1.81
C ASN A 7 7.47 -2.58 1.63
N ALA A 8 6.79 -1.44 1.77
CA ALA A 8 5.36 -1.33 1.60
C ALA A 8 5.04 -0.37 0.46
N ARG A 9 4.08 -0.75 -0.38
CA ARG A 9 3.70 -0.03 -1.60
C ARG A 9 2.18 0.11 -1.70
N VAL A 10 1.73 1.26 -2.19
CA VAL A 10 0.33 1.50 -2.60
C VAL A 10 0.31 2.01 -4.03
N THR A 11 -0.42 1.32 -4.89
CA THR A 11 -0.70 1.71 -6.27
C THR A 11 -2.18 2.04 -6.44
N TYR A 12 -2.48 3.16 -7.10
CA TYR A 12 -3.86 3.50 -7.43
C TYR A 12 -3.98 4.37 -8.70
N LEU A 13 -5.15 4.35 -9.34
CA LEU A 13 -5.44 5.14 -10.55
C LEU A 13 -6.29 6.38 -10.23
N ILE A 14 -5.99 7.53 -10.81
CA ILE A 14 -6.85 8.73 -10.70
C ILE A 14 -7.68 8.92 -11.98
N ASP A 15 -8.64 9.85 -11.97
CA ASP A 15 -9.68 10.02 -13.01
C ASP A 15 -9.15 10.17 -14.45
N ASP A 16 -7.93 10.68 -14.63
CA ASP A 16 -7.29 10.80 -15.95
C ASP A 16 -6.60 9.51 -16.43
N GLY A 17 -6.73 8.42 -15.67
CA GLY A 17 -6.07 7.13 -15.90
C GLY A 17 -4.61 7.07 -15.43
N SER A 18 -4.09 8.14 -14.83
CA SER A 18 -2.71 8.17 -14.34
C SER A 18 -2.51 7.25 -13.15
N ARG A 19 -1.41 6.51 -13.16
CA ARG A 19 -0.98 5.64 -12.07
C ARG A 19 -0.18 6.44 -11.04
N VAL A 20 -0.60 6.35 -9.79
CA VAL A 20 0.13 6.88 -8.63
C VAL A 20 0.71 5.72 -7.83
N ILE A 21 1.97 5.84 -7.42
CA ILE A 21 2.68 4.85 -6.62
C ILE A 21 3.25 5.57 -5.39
N HIS A 22 2.93 5.06 -4.20
CA HIS A 22 3.58 5.42 -2.95
C HIS A 22 4.37 4.20 -2.46
N GLU A 23 5.61 4.40 -2.06
CA GLU A 23 6.47 3.33 -1.55
C GLU A 23 7.26 3.82 -0.36
N ARG A 24 7.36 2.99 0.69
CA ARG A 24 8.04 3.34 1.93
C ARG A 24 8.51 2.09 2.66
N ASP A 25 9.70 2.18 3.24
CA ASP A 25 10.25 1.13 4.10
C ASP A 25 9.88 1.34 5.57
N PHE A 26 9.63 0.23 6.27
CA PHE A 26 9.27 0.17 7.68
C PHE A 26 10.14 -0.82 8.44
N HIS A 27 10.22 -0.65 9.76
CA HIS A 27 10.95 -1.57 10.64
C HIS A 27 10.03 -2.66 11.22
N THR A 28 8.71 -2.47 11.17
CA THR A 28 7.73 -3.45 11.66
C THR A 28 6.54 -3.61 10.72
N VAL A 29 5.99 -4.82 10.67
CA VAL A 29 4.82 -5.15 9.83
C VAL A 29 3.63 -4.28 10.22
N ARG A 30 3.49 -4.01 11.51
CA ARG A 30 2.39 -3.20 12.03
C ARG A 30 2.42 -1.78 11.48
N GLU A 31 3.59 -1.14 11.46
CA GLU A 31 3.74 0.21 10.90
C GLU A 31 3.45 0.24 9.40
N ALA A 32 3.89 -0.79 8.67
CA ALA A 32 3.58 -0.95 7.24
C ALA A 32 2.05 -1.07 7.03
N GLU A 33 1.37 -1.96 7.76
CA GLU A 33 -0.08 -2.14 7.67
C GLU A 33 -0.86 -0.87 8.01
N ASP A 34 -0.50 -0.17 9.09
CA ASP A 34 -1.15 1.07 9.50
C ASP A 34 -0.99 2.16 8.42
N TRP A 35 0.21 2.26 7.82
CA TRP A 35 0.46 3.19 6.72
C TRP A 35 -0.28 2.83 5.43
N LEU A 36 -0.28 1.55 5.04
CA LEU A 36 -1.01 1.06 3.87
C LEU A 36 -2.50 1.38 4.02
N PHE A 37 -3.08 1.13 5.19
CA PHE A 37 -4.50 1.37 5.46
C PHE A 37 -4.87 2.87 5.38
N GLU A 38 -4.08 3.75 5.99
CA GLU A 38 -4.36 5.20 5.92
C GLU A 38 -4.16 5.76 4.50
N THR A 39 -3.12 5.29 3.79
CA THR A 39 -2.86 5.72 2.41
C THR A 39 -3.99 5.27 1.47
N LEU A 40 -4.47 4.03 1.64
CA LEU A 40 -5.61 3.51 0.90
C LEU A 40 -6.90 4.28 1.17
N LYS A 41 -7.18 4.68 2.42
CA LYS A 41 -8.35 5.53 2.72
C LYS A 41 -8.29 6.86 1.99
N VAL A 42 -7.11 7.48 1.94
CA VAL A 42 -6.94 8.76 1.24
C VAL A 42 -7.15 8.59 -0.25
N ALA A 43 -6.59 7.53 -0.85
CA ALA A 43 -6.77 7.24 -2.26
C ALA A 43 -8.24 6.91 -2.60
N TYR A 44 -8.93 6.13 -1.76
CA TYR A 44 -10.36 5.87 -1.90
C TYR A 44 -11.21 7.14 -1.87
N ARG A 45 -10.93 8.05 -0.91
CA ARG A 45 -11.64 9.34 -0.82
C ARG A 45 -11.44 10.24 -2.05
N ARG A 46 -10.41 9.98 -2.86
CA ARG A 46 -10.15 10.72 -4.10
C ARG A 46 -10.93 10.16 -5.30
N GLY A 47 -11.77 9.14 -5.11
CA GLY A 47 -12.61 8.58 -6.17
C GLY A 47 -11.91 7.51 -7.00
N THR A 48 -10.80 6.97 -6.53
CA THR A 48 -10.05 5.96 -7.27
C THR A 48 -10.76 4.61 -7.31
N ASP A 49 -10.99 4.09 -8.52
CA ASP A 49 -11.66 2.81 -8.79
C ASP A 49 -10.77 1.57 -8.60
N VAL A 50 -9.44 1.73 -8.63
CA VAL A 50 -8.48 0.62 -8.52
C VAL A 50 -7.45 0.95 -7.45
N LEU A 51 -7.45 0.18 -6.37
CA LEU A 51 -6.61 0.36 -5.19
C LEU A 51 -5.91 -0.97 -4.86
N GLU A 52 -4.58 -0.96 -4.93
CA GLU A 52 -3.74 -2.10 -4.56
C GLU A 52 -2.69 -1.64 -3.55
N ALA A 53 -2.54 -2.38 -2.46
CA ALA A 53 -1.54 -2.17 -1.45
C ALA A 53 -0.83 -3.48 -1.15
N ASP A 54 0.47 -3.47 -1.02
CA ASP A 54 1.28 -4.66 -0.75
C ASP A 54 2.46 -4.33 0.17
N TRP A 55 2.95 -5.33 0.88
CA TRP A 55 4.24 -5.25 1.56
C TRP A 55 5.00 -6.58 1.49
N GLU A 56 6.34 -6.50 1.53
CA GLU A 56 7.24 -7.66 1.55
C GLU A 56 8.30 -7.52 2.66
N SER A 57 8.60 -8.64 3.33
CA SER A 57 9.64 -8.78 4.36
C SER A 57 10.30 -10.15 4.25
N GLY A 58 11.58 -10.21 3.90
CA GLY A 58 12.36 -11.46 3.91
C GLY A 58 11.76 -12.60 3.08
N GLY A 59 11.01 -12.31 2.01
CA GLY A 59 10.33 -13.30 1.15
C GLY A 59 8.91 -13.69 1.59
N VAL A 60 8.35 -13.04 2.62
CA VAL A 60 6.94 -13.14 3.01
C VAL A 60 6.26 -11.80 2.77
N GLY A 61 5.08 -11.80 2.16
CA GLY A 61 4.33 -10.57 1.89
C GLY A 61 2.83 -10.78 1.94
N ALA A 62 2.11 -9.66 1.99
CA ALA A 62 0.65 -9.64 1.95
C ALA A 62 0.16 -8.52 1.02
N THR A 63 -0.94 -8.79 0.32
CA THR A 63 -1.62 -7.80 -0.53
C THR A 63 -2.98 -7.47 0.08
N LEU A 64 -3.25 -6.18 0.27
CA LEU A 64 -4.55 -5.64 0.62
C LEU A 64 -5.17 -5.02 -0.64
N GLN A 65 -6.32 -5.53 -1.07
CA GLN A 65 -7.11 -4.95 -2.15
C GLN A 65 -8.43 -4.43 -1.59
N LEU A 66 -8.71 -3.14 -1.79
CA LEU A 66 -10.04 -2.58 -1.55
C LEU A 66 -10.80 -2.56 -2.87
N ARG A 67 -11.93 -3.26 -2.92
CA ARG A 67 -12.86 -3.23 -4.05
C ARG A 67 -14.18 -2.65 -3.59
N VAL A 68 -14.71 -1.69 -4.35
CA VAL A 68 -16.11 -1.24 -4.22
C VAL A 68 -16.97 -2.27 -4.93
N ILE A 69 -17.95 -2.84 -4.22
CA ILE A 69 -18.90 -3.83 -4.72
C ILE A 69 -20.24 -3.13 -4.92
#